data_AF-A0ABD4KE66-F1
#
_entry.id   AF-A0ABD4KE66-F1
#
_cell.length_a   1.000
_cell.length_b   1.000
_cell.length_c   1.000
_cell.angle_alpha   90.00
_cell.angle_beta   90.00
_cell.angle_gamma   90.00
#
_symmetry.space_group_name_H-M   'P 1'
#
loop_
_entity.id
_entity.type
_entity.pdbx_description
1 polymer ?
#
loop_
_entity_poly.entity_id
_entity_poly.type
_entity_poly.pdbx_seq_one_letter_code
_entity_poly.pdbx_strand_id
1 'polypeptide(L)'
;MQPYERLTSERLASLPAGSRLKLGGQIIKLTGRGSFTNSAGRTESMIEYVDSRGVPGSFAESIILDSATEHLNSVMCAWCGARRHKSDCNLQTVSTYMSTSQKHFCTDKKCAEKFFNQNPSRAKTYRRTRW
;
A
#
# COMPACT_ATOMS: atom_id res chain seq x y z
N MET A 1 8.97 -17.20 -0.30
CA MET A 1 7.94 -16.14 -0.17
C MET A 1 8.28 -15.03 -1.16
N GLN A 2 7.58 -14.97 -2.30
CA GLN A 2 7.83 -13.96 -3.34
C GLN A 2 6.96 -12.72 -3.09
N PRO A 3 7.52 -11.50 -3.25
CA PRO A 3 6.71 -10.30 -3.24
C PRO A 3 5.74 -10.30 -4.44
N TYR A 4 4.58 -9.69 -4.25
CA TYR A 4 3.69 -9.45 -5.37
C TYR A 4 4.33 -8.48 -6.35
N GLU A 5 4.14 -8.75 -7.64
CA GLU A 5 4.58 -7.85 -8.69
C GLU A 5 3.86 -6.52 -8.60
N ARG A 6 4.56 -5.47 -9.02
CA ARG A 6 3.97 -4.14 -9.10
C ARG A 6 2.99 -4.09 -10.26
N LEU A 7 1.97 -3.27 -10.08
CA LEU A 7 1.03 -3.00 -11.17
C LEU A 7 1.76 -2.24 -12.27
N THR A 8 1.62 -2.68 -13.51
CA THR A 8 2.17 -2.01 -14.69
C THR A 8 1.09 -1.18 -15.38
N SER A 9 1.48 -0.17 -16.17
CA SER A 9 0.52 0.62 -16.97
C SER A 9 -0.30 -0.26 -17.91
N GLU A 10 0.34 -1.23 -18.56
CA GLU A 10 -0.34 -2.19 -19.45
C GLU A 10 -1.39 -3.01 -18.71
N ARG A 11 -1.02 -3.52 -17.52
CA ARG A 11 -1.94 -4.29 -16.70
C ARG A 11 -3.09 -3.42 -16.22
N LEU A 12 -2.78 -2.23 -15.72
CA LEU A 12 -3.78 -1.25 -15.27
C LEU A 12 -4.73 -0.87 -16.41
N ALA A 13 -4.25 -0.71 -17.65
CA ALA A 13 -5.05 -0.40 -18.83
C ALA A 13 -5.98 -1.55 -19.22
N SER A 14 -5.54 -2.80 -19.06
CA SER A 14 -6.33 -4.01 -19.33
C SER A 14 -7.46 -4.26 -18.33
N LEU A 15 -7.41 -3.63 -17.15
CA LEU A 15 -8.44 -3.83 -16.14
C LEU A 15 -9.78 -3.20 -16.58
N PRO A 16 -10.89 -3.95 -16.54
CA PRO A 16 -12.20 -3.42 -16.84
C PRO A 16 -12.69 -2.48 -15.73
N ALA A 17 -13.63 -1.60 -16.09
CA ALA A 17 -14.36 -0.81 -15.10
C ALA A 17 -15.03 -1.74 -14.09
N GLY A 18 -14.96 -1.38 -12.82
CA GLY A 18 -15.42 -2.18 -11.70
C GLY A 18 -14.37 -3.08 -11.05
N SER A 19 -13.17 -3.19 -11.64
CA SER A 19 -12.05 -3.89 -11.02
C SER A 19 -11.67 -3.26 -9.68
N ARG A 20 -11.32 -4.11 -8.71
CA ARG A 20 -10.95 -3.68 -7.36
C ARG A 20 -9.44 -3.70 -7.19
N LEU A 21 -8.89 -2.63 -6.65
CA LEU A 21 -7.47 -2.52 -6.33
C LEU A 21 -7.29 -2.12 -4.87
N LYS A 22 -6.25 -2.64 -4.22
CA LYS A 22 -5.83 -2.18 -2.90
C LYS A 22 -4.86 -1.02 -3.03
N LEU A 23 -5.31 0.17 -2.65
CA LEU A 23 -4.51 1.38 -2.59
C LEU A 23 -4.20 1.69 -1.12
N GLY A 24 -2.98 1.42 -0.70
CA GLY A 24 -2.58 1.55 0.71
C GLY A 24 -3.47 0.74 1.67
N GLY A 25 -4.18 1.43 2.56
CA GLY A 25 -5.09 0.84 3.55
C GLY A 25 -6.53 0.62 3.07
N GLN A 26 -6.88 1.06 1.86
CA GLN A 26 -8.24 1.02 1.33
C GLN A 26 -8.34 0.18 0.05
N ILE A 27 -9.56 -0.26 -0.26
CA ILE A 27 -9.89 -0.90 -1.55
C ILE A 27 -10.68 0.12 -2.36
N ILE A 28 -10.22 0.37 -3.58
CA ILE A 28 -10.87 1.25 -4.54
C ILE A 28 -11.46 0.41 -5.67
N LYS A 29 -12.54 0.90 -6.28
CA LYS A 29 -13.17 0.33 -7.48
C LYS A 29 -12.91 1.26 -8.65
N LEU A 30 -12.26 0.77 -9.70
CA LEU A 30 -12.00 1.56 -10.91
C LEU A 30 -13.32 1.92 -11.60
N THR A 31 -13.49 3.18 -11.99
CA THR A 31 -14.68 3.65 -12.71
C THR A 31 -14.36 4.16 -14.10
N GLY A 32 -13.19 4.76 -14.29
CA GLY A 32 -12.83 5.40 -15.54
C GLY A 32 -11.37 5.80 -15.62
N ARG A 33 -11.02 6.40 -16.77
CA ARG A 33 -9.71 7.00 -17.01
C ARG A 33 -9.94 8.36 -17.67
N GLY A 34 -9.17 9.34 -17.26
CA GLY A 34 -9.20 10.69 -17.79
C GLY A 34 -7.79 11.22 -17.99
N SER A 35 -7.70 12.48 -18.41
CA SER A 35 -6.44 13.20 -18.51
C SER A 35 -6.60 14.57 -17.87
N PHE A 36 -5.60 14.99 -17.12
CA PHE A 36 -5.57 16.31 -16.49
C PHE A 36 -4.33 17.06 -16.94
N THR A 37 -4.52 18.27 -17.47
CA THR A 37 -3.41 19.16 -17.82
C THR A 37 -3.25 20.19 -16.71
N ASN A 38 -2.08 20.22 -16.08
CA ASN A 38 -1.79 21.19 -15.04
C ASN A 38 -1.45 22.57 -15.61
N SER A 39 -1.36 23.59 -14.75
CA SER A 39 -1.03 24.97 -15.14
C SER A 39 0.35 25.14 -15.76
N ALA A 40 1.23 24.13 -15.65
CA ALA A 40 2.54 24.08 -16.31
C ALA A 40 2.48 23.40 -17.70
N GLY A 41 1.28 23.10 -18.21
CA GLY A 41 1.07 22.48 -19.52
C GLY A 41 1.39 20.99 -19.58
N ARG A 42 1.62 20.32 -18.44
CA ARG A 42 1.87 18.88 -18.39
C ARG A 42 0.55 18.13 -18.27
N THR A 43 0.32 17.20 -19.19
CA THR A 43 -0.83 16.31 -19.16
C THR A 43 -0.48 15.01 -18.43
N GLU A 44 -1.24 14.70 -17.40
CA GLU A 44 -1.13 13.46 -16.63
C GLU A 44 -2.35 12.58 -16.87
N SER A 45 -2.12 11.28 -17.04
CA SER A 45 -3.19 10.28 -17.04
C SER A 45 -3.78 10.17 -15.63
N MET A 46 -5.10 10.29 -15.54
CA MET A 46 -5.84 10.20 -14.29
C MET A 46 -6.65 8.90 -14.28
N ILE A 47 -6.63 8.22 -13.14
CA ILE A 47 -7.45 7.05 -12.87
C ILE A 47 -8.60 7.48 -11.96
N GLU A 48 -9.81 7.29 -12.45
CA GLU A 48 -11.04 7.54 -11.70
C GLU A 48 -11.45 6.29 -10.95
N TYR A 49 -11.84 6.47 -9.69
CA TYR A 49 -12.24 5.38 -8.84
C TYR A 49 -13.33 5.82 -7.86
N VAL A 50 -13.93 4.82 -7.21
CA VAL A 50 -14.82 4.99 -6.07
C VAL A 50 -14.21 4.26 -4.88
N ASP A 51 -14.11 4.93 -3.73
CA ASP A 51 -13.62 4.33 -2.49
C ASP A 51 -14.62 3.33 -1.90
N SER A 52 -14.24 2.64 -0.83
CA SER A 52 -15.14 1.68 -0.16
C SER A 52 -16.38 2.30 0.48
N ARG A 53 -16.44 3.63 0.61
CA ARG A 53 -17.58 4.39 1.14
C ARG A 53 -18.49 4.92 0.02
N GLY A 54 -18.17 4.64 -1.23
CA GLY A 54 -18.93 5.16 -2.37
C GLY A 54 -18.53 6.57 -2.80
N VAL A 55 -17.45 7.13 -2.25
CA VAL A 55 -16.99 8.48 -2.59
C VAL A 55 -16.15 8.42 -3.87
N PRO A 56 -16.51 9.17 -4.92
CA PRO A 56 -15.71 9.25 -6.13
C PRO A 56 -14.40 10.01 -5.84
N GLY A 57 -13.33 9.57 -6.50
CA GLY A 57 -12.02 10.21 -6.43
C GLY A 57 -11.21 9.95 -7.69
N SER A 58 -10.12 10.68 -7.84
CA SER A 58 -9.17 10.48 -8.92
C SER A 58 -7.73 10.61 -8.41
N PHE A 59 -6.84 9.82 -8.99
CA PHE A 59 -5.40 9.92 -8.75
C PHE A 59 -4.66 9.85 -10.07
N ALA A 60 -3.48 10.47 -10.12
CA ALA A 60 -2.56 10.27 -11.22
C ALA A 60 -2.22 8.77 -11.35
N GLU A 61 -2.10 8.30 -12.58
CA GLU A 61 -1.78 6.90 -12.88
C GLU A 61 -0.49 6.46 -12.17
N SER A 62 0.52 7.33 -12.13
CA SER A 62 1.79 7.09 -11.43
C SER A 62 1.58 6.68 -9.96
N ILE A 63 0.67 7.35 -9.24
CA ILE A 63 0.36 7.05 -7.84
C ILE A 63 -0.27 5.65 -7.74
N ILE A 64 -1.16 5.29 -8.67
CA ILE A 64 -1.79 3.97 -8.71
C ILE A 64 -0.75 2.89 -9.00
N LEU A 65 0.19 3.10 -9.92
CA LEU A 65 1.23 2.11 -10.24
C LEU A 65 2.20 1.89 -9.07
N ASP A 66 2.56 2.95 -8.35
CA ASP A 66 3.44 2.84 -7.19
C ASP A 66 2.75 2.24 -5.96
N SER A 67 1.46 2.52 -5.79
CA SER A 67 0.75 2.31 -4.52
C SER A 67 -0.46 1.38 -4.58
N ALA A 68 -0.87 0.90 -5.75
CA ALA A 68 -1.99 -0.03 -5.88
C ALA A 68 -1.51 -1.46 -6.16
N THR A 69 -2.40 -2.43 -5.94
CA THR A 69 -2.18 -3.83 -6.32
C THR A 69 -3.52 -4.54 -6.46
N GLU A 70 -3.58 -5.54 -7.34
CA GLU A 70 -4.74 -6.43 -7.49
C GLU A 70 -4.92 -7.37 -6.28
N HIS A 71 -3.86 -7.58 -5.49
CA HIS A 71 -3.91 -8.44 -4.31
C HIS A 71 -4.54 -7.74 -3.10
N LEU A 72 -5.86 -7.84 -2.97
CA LEU A 72 -6.65 -7.14 -1.93
C LEU A 72 -6.25 -7.48 -0.49
N ASN A 73 -5.77 -8.70 -0.26
CA ASN A 73 -5.32 -9.17 1.06
C ASN A 73 -3.83 -8.91 1.32
N SER A 74 -3.13 -8.26 0.38
CA SER A 74 -1.72 -7.95 0.55
C SER A 74 -1.49 -6.94 1.67
N VAL A 75 -0.33 -7.03 2.29
CA VAL A 75 0.16 -6.04 3.26
C VAL A 75 1.51 -5.51 2.77
N MET A 76 1.76 -4.24 3.04
CA MET A 76 3.01 -3.59 2.67
C MET A 76 3.98 -3.63 3.85
N CYS A 77 5.19 -4.11 3.59
CA CYS A 77 6.25 -4.10 4.60
C CYS A 77 6.68 -2.67 4.90
N ALA A 78 6.66 -2.30 6.18
CA ALA A 78 7.02 -0.95 6.62
C ALA A 78 8.52 -0.62 6.50
N TRP A 79 9.38 -1.62 6.27
CA TRP A 79 10.82 -1.44 6.04
C TRP A 79 11.17 -1.35 4.55
N CYS A 80 10.82 -2.38 3.78
CA CYS A 80 11.26 -2.49 2.38
C CYS A 80 10.21 -2.07 1.35
N GLY A 81 8.99 -1.72 1.78
CA GLY A 81 7.89 -1.33 0.89
C GLY A 81 7.32 -2.46 0.02
N ALA A 82 7.86 -3.68 0.11
CA ALA A 82 7.37 -4.81 -0.67
C ALA A 82 5.96 -5.22 -0.22
N ARG A 83 5.10 -5.54 -1.20
CA ARG A 83 3.76 -6.08 -0.96
C ARG A 83 3.81 -7.59 -0.91
N ARG A 84 3.21 -8.17 0.13
CA ARG A 84 3.22 -9.62 0.36
C ARG A 84 1.90 -10.10 0.93
N HIS A 85 1.71 -11.40 0.93
CA HIS A 85 0.62 -12.00 1.68
C HIS A 85 0.79 -11.75 3.18
N LYS A 86 -0.32 -11.66 3.92
CA LYS A 86 -0.30 -11.38 5.37
C LYS A 86 0.45 -12.44 6.17
N SER A 87 0.41 -13.72 5.74
CA SER A 87 1.17 -14.83 6.37
C SER A 87 2.68 -14.65 6.30
N ASP A 88 3.16 -13.89 5.32
CA ASP A 88 4.59 -13.71 5.05
C ASP A 88 5.15 -12.48 5.79
N CYS A 89 4.33 -11.86 6.64
CA CYS A 89 4.67 -10.69 7.41
C CYS A 89 4.33 -10.86 8.89
N ASN A 90 5.27 -10.51 9.75
CA ASN A 90 5.02 -10.34 11.18
C ASN A 90 4.41 -8.97 11.46
N LEU A 91 3.35 -8.94 12.26
CA LEU A 91 2.76 -7.70 12.76
C LEU A 91 3.50 -7.25 14.02
N GLN A 92 3.98 -6.01 14.03
CA GLN A 92 4.67 -5.42 15.18
C GLN A 92 4.05 -4.08 15.51
N THR A 93 3.98 -3.77 16.81
CA THR A 93 3.53 -2.47 17.28
C THR A 93 4.71 -1.50 17.25
N VAL A 94 4.53 -0.39 16.55
CA VAL A 94 5.50 0.69 16.44
C VAL A 94 4.93 1.90 17.15
N SER A 95 5.56 2.26 18.27
CA SER A 95 5.21 3.43 19.07
C SER A 95 6.22 4.55 18.85
N THR A 96 5.71 5.76 18.66
CA THR A 96 6.44 7.03 18.75
C THR A 96 5.93 7.78 19.98
N TYR A 97 6.58 8.90 20.33
CA TYR A 97 6.12 9.77 21.42
C TYR A 97 4.64 10.21 21.26
N MET A 98 4.19 10.43 20.02
CA MET A 98 2.85 10.96 19.73
C MET A 98 1.82 9.89 19.35
N SER A 99 2.23 8.68 18.97
CA SER A 99 1.31 7.73 18.34
C SER A 99 1.76 6.28 18.49
N THR A 100 0.80 5.37 18.49
CA THR A 100 1.07 3.93 18.39
C THR A 100 0.33 3.37 17.19
N SER A 101 1.03 2.62 16.34
CA SER A 101 0.48 2.00 15.13
C SER A 101 0.96 0.57 14.97
N GLN A 102 0.15 -0.29 14.36
CA GLN A 102 0.57 -1.63 14.00
C GLN A 102 1.13 -1.62 12.57
N LYS A 103 2.29 -2.24 12.38
CA LYS A 103 2.98 -2.31 11.08
C LYS A 103 3.39 -3.74 10.74
N HIS A 104 3.30 -4.07 9.45
CA HIS A 104 3.71 -5.37 8.92
C HIS A 104 5.18 -5.34 8.50
N PHE A 105 5.92 -6.40 8.79
CA PHE A 105 7.32 -6.56 8.41
C PHE A 105 7.56 -7.95 7.83
N CYS A 106 8.30 -8.05 6.71
CA CYS A 106 8.63 -9.35 6.11
C CYS A 106 9.37 -10.27 7.10
N THR A 107 8.98 -11.54 7.13
CA THR A 107 9.57 -12.56 8.01
C THR A 107 10.96 -12.99 7.56
N ASP A 108 11.21 -13.07 6.26
CA ASP A 108 12.43 -13.59 5.64
C ASP A 108 13.66 -12.70 5.79
N LYS A 109 13.50 -11.37 5.72
CA LYS A 109 14.61 -10.41 5.62
C LYS A 109 14.97 -9.73 6.95
N LYS A 110 14.42 -10.22 8.06
CA LYS A 110 14.52 -9.60 9.39
C LYS A 110 14.17 -8.09 9.35
N CYS A 111 13.14 -7.74 8.57
CA CYS A 111 12.79 -6.35 8.28
C CYS A 111 12.41 -5.56 9.54
N ALA A 112 11.79 -6.22 10.52
CA ALA A 112 11.48 -5.60 11.80
C ALA A 112 12.75 -5.17 12.54
N GLU A 113 13.75 -6.05 12.65
CA GLU A 113 15.01 -5.73 13.33
C GLU A 113 15.72 -4.54 12.67
N LYS A 114 15.85 -4.56 11.34
CA LYS A 114 16.47 -3.45 10.59
C LYS A 114 15.75 -2.12 10.81
N PHE A 115 14.41 -2.15 10.80
CA PHE A 115 13.59 -0.97 11.04
C PHE A 115 13.86 -0.33 12.41
N PHE A 116 13.85 -1.13 13.48
CA PHE A 116 14.06 -0.62 14.83
C PHE A 116 15.52 -0.23 15.09
N ASN A 117 16.48 -0.89 14.44
CA ASN A 117 17.89 -0.48 14.53
C ASN A 117 18.12 0.90 13.88
N GLN A 118 17.44 1.19 12.77
CA GLN A 118 17.52 2.52 12.14
C GLN A 118 16.66 3.57 12.85
N ASN A 119 15.67 3.14 13.64
CA ASN A 119 14.74 4.02 14.35
C ASN A 119 14.74 3.71 15.86
N PRO A 120 15.85 3.98 16.57
CA PRO A 120 15.98 3.61 17.99
C PRO A 120 15.00 4.35 18.91
N SER A 121 14.51 5.52 18.49
CA SER A 121 13.46 6.26 19.21
C SER A 121 12.08 5.61 19.16
N ARG A 122 11.91 4.53 18.37
CA ARG A 122 10.65 3.79 18.29
C ARG A 122 10.72 2.55 19.18
N ALA A 123 9.81 2.46 20.15
CA ALA A 123 9.77 1.34 21.07
C ALA A 123 9.28 0.06 20.37
N LYS A 124 9.97 -1.07 20.61
CA LYS A 124 9.48 -2.42 20.31
C LYS A 124 8.50 -2.85 21.40
N THR A 125 7.20 -2.72 21.16
CA THR A 125 6.22 -3.27 22.10
C THR A 125 5.81 -4.66 21.63
N TYR A 126 6.44 -5.70 22.19
CA TYR A 126 5.95 -7.07 22.03
C TYR A 126 4.65 -7.22 22.82
N ARG A 127 3.54 -7.55 22.15
CA ARG A 127 2.37 -8.10 22.86
C ARG A 127 2.80 -9.44 23.45
N ARG A 128 3.10 -9.48 24.75
CA ARG A 128 3.04 -10.72 25.53
C ARG A 128 1.57 -11.11 25.61
N THR A 129 1.09 -11.90 24.66
CA THR A 129 -0.12 -12.69 24.86
C THR A 129 0.22 -13.74 25.94
N ARG A 130 -0.08 -13.41 27.20
CA ARG A 130 -0.35 -14.43 28.22
C ARG A 130 -1.84 -14.74 28.11
N TRP A 131 -2.15 -15.91 27.56
CA TRP A 131 -3.37 -16.64 27.84
C TRP A 131 -2.94 -17.91 28.54
#